data_AF-A0A6B3NFS1-F1
#
_entry.id   AF-A0A6B3NFS1-F1
#
_cell.length_a   1.000
_cell.length_b   1.000
_cell.length_c   1.000
_cell.angle_alpha   90.00
_cell.angle_beta   90.00
_cell.angle_gamma   90.00
#
_symmetry.space_group_name_H-M   'P 1'
#
loop_
_entity.id
_entity.type
_entity.pdbx_description
1 polymer ?
#
loop_
_entity_poly.entity_id
_entity_poly.type
_entity_poly.pdbx_seq_one_letter_code
_entity_poly.pdbx_strand_id
1 'polypeptide(L)'
;MMASKKIPPEAIVKLRQKLEGQAQNSSERRILIQETANLYGVSEDTIYRRLRERKSVQAERRINYDQPRVMPKTTLERYCEVIAALKVRTSNKKGRHLSTSRAIRLLEEEGINTPDGYLQAPQGLLKKSTVNRYLKKWGYDRNTLLRQPPAVRFQANEWLMHFLVHYNSRPHRSEPHSRIEDWVAHLPKSGVQSMC
;
A
#
# COMPACT_ATOMS: atom_id res chain seq x y z
N MET A 1 -18.09 18.59 -18.67
CA MET A 1 -17.24 18.59 -17.46
C MET A 1 -15.79 18.79 -17.87
N MET A 2 -15.19 19.95 -17.59
CA MET A 2 -13.78 20.18 -17.92
C MET A 2 -12.88 19.40 -16.94
N ALA A 3 -11.90 18.68 -17.47
CA ALA A 3 -10.89 17.99 -16.68
C ALA A 3 -10.21 19.00 -15.73
N SER A 4 -10.19 18.68 -14.43
CA SER A 4 -9.45 19.49 -13.45
C SER A 4 -7.99 19.53 -13.86
N LYS A 5 -7.52 20.71 -14.32
CA LYS A 5 -6.11 20.94 -14.65
C LYS A 5 -5.30 20.84 -13.36
N LYS A 6 -4.46 19.80 -13.27
CA LYS A 6 -3.63 19.52 -12.09
C LYS A 6 -2.21 19.99 -12.33
N ILE A 7 -1.69 20.75 -11.39
CA ILE A 7 -0.28 21.17 -11.37
C ILE A 7 0.55 20.03 -10.79
N PRO A 8 1.62 19.58 -11.47
CA PRO A 8 2.55 18.59 -10.92
C PRO A 8 3.20 19.09 -9.62
N PRO A 9 3.40 18.23 -8.61
CA PRO A 9 4.02 18.62 -7.35
C PRO A 9 5.45 19.16 -7.53
N GLU A 10 6.19 18.66 -8.52
CA GLU A 10 7.55 19.10 -8.86
C GLU A 10 7.56 20.56 -9.33
N ALA A 11 6.53 20.98 -10.07
CA ALA A 11 6.41 22.36 -10.55
C ALA A 11 6.21 23.35 -9.38
N ILE A 12 5.46 22.95 -8.35
CA ILE A 12 5.27 23.75 -7.13
C ILE A 12 6.56 23.86 -6.33
N VAL A 13 7.37 22.78 -6.25
CA VAL A 13 8.67 22.80 -5.56
C VAL A 13 9.65 23.73 -6.28
N LYS A 14 9.75 23.63 -7.61
CA LYS A 14 10.57 24.54 -8.42
C LYS A 14 10.13 25.99 -8.27
N LEU A 15 8.83 26.25 -8.26
CA LEU A 15 8.29 27.59 -8.04
C LEU A 15 8.69 28.11 -6.64
N ARG A 16 8.60 27.29 -5.59
CA ARG A 16 9.05 27.69 -4.23
C ARG A 16 10.52 28.08 -4.20
N GLN A 17 11.40 27.28 -4.82
CA GLN A 17 12.83 27.58 -4.88
C GLN A 17 13.11 28.92 -5.57
N LYS A 18 12.44 29.21 -6.69
CA LYS A 18 12.56 30.50 -7.38
C LYS A 18 12.05 31.68 -6.54
N LEU A 19 11.01 31.43 -5.74
CA LEU A 19 10.39 32.41 -4.86
C LEU A 19 11.16 32.68 -3.56
N GLU A 20 12.11 31.82 -3.18
CA GLU A 20 12.90 31.96 -1.94
C GLU A 20 13.91 33.11 -1.99
N GLY A 21 14.37 33.50 -3.19
CA GLY A 21 15.30 34.63 -3.39
C GLY A 21 14.64 36.00 -3.60
N GLN A 22 13.30 36.07 -3.64
CA GLN A 22 12.57 37.30 -3.95
C GLN A 22 11.92 37.91 -2.71
N ALA A 23 11.92 39.24 -2.62
CA ALA A 23 11.18 39.94 -1.59
C ALA A 23 9.67 39.62 -1.67
N GLN A 24 9.03 39.46 -0.51
CA GLN A 24 7.64 39.00 -0.41
C GLN A 24 6.63 39.86 -1.18
N ASN A 25 6.93 41.15 -1.36
CA ASN A 25 6.08 42.14 -2.02
C ASN A 25 6.62 42.60 -3.39
N SER A 26 7.59 41.90 -3.99
CA SER A 26 8.12 42.30 -5.30
C SER A 26 7.13 42.03 -6.43
N SER A 27 7.13 42.91 -7.43
CA SER A 27 6.38 42.72 -8.68
C SER A 27 6.82 41.44 -9.41
N GLU A 28 8.11 41.12 -9.37
CA GLU A 28 8.70 39.91 -9.93
C GLU A 28 8.08 38.63 -9.38
N ARG A 29 7.75 38.62 -8.08
CA ARG A 29 7.09 37.49 -7.43
C ARG A 29 5.71 37.22 -8.02
N ARG A 30 4.97 38.29 -8.32
CA ARG A 30 3.65 38.22 -8.94
C ARG A 30 3.74 37.77 -10.40
N ILE A 31 4.72 38.28 -11.15
CA ILE A 31 4.97 37.88 -12.55
C ILE A 31 5.22 36.38 -12.63
N LEU A 32 6.11 35.84 -11.79
CA LEU A 32 6.44 34.42 -11.79
C LEU A 32 5.24 33.52 -11.46
N ILE A 33 4.38 33.96 -10.54
CA ILE A 33 3.15 33.26 -10.18
C ILE A 33 2.16 33.28 -11.35
N GLN A 34 1.99 34.43 -12.00
CA GLN A 34 1.10 34.60 -13.16
C GLN A 34 1.56 33.75 -14.35
N GLU A 35 2.87 33.75 -14.65
CA GLU A 35 3.46 32.92 -15.70
C GLU A 35 3.25 31.43 -15.44
N THR A 36 3.48 31.00 -14.21
CA THR A 36 3.28 29.59 -13.82
C THR A 36 1.80 29.21 -13.89
N ALA A 37 0.90 30.11 -13.50
CA ALA A 37 -0.54 29.91 -13.62
C ALA A 37 -0.96 29.73 -15.08
N ASN A 38 -0.45 30.58 -15.97
CA ASN A 38 -0.71 30.52 -17.41
C ASN A 38 -0.16 29.24 -18.05
N LEU A 39 1.08 28.86 -17.72
CA LEU A 39 1.72 27.65 -18.25
C LEU A 39 0.91 26.37 -17.97
N TYR A 40 0.39 26.24 -16.76
CA TYR A 40 -0.41 25.06 -16.36
C TYR A 40 -1.92 25.28 -16.55
N GLY A 41 -2.33 26.44 -17.08
CA GLY A 41 -3.71 26.80 -17.36
C GLY A 41 -4.62 26.85 -16.13
N VAL A 42 -4.09 27.20 -14.96
CA VAL A 42 -4.80 27.30 -13.68
C VAL A 42 -4.95 28.76 -13.23
N SER A 43 -5.77 29.02 -12.21
CA SER A 43 -5.84 30.35 -11.59
C SER A 43 -4.62 30.63 -10.69
N GLU A 44 -4.26 31.91 -10.53
CA GLU A 44 -3.26 32.35 -9.54
C GLU A 44 -3.62 31.88 -8.13
N ASP A 45 -4.90 31.92 -7.76
CA ASP A 45 -5.40 31.42 -6.47
C ASP A 45 -5.08 29.95 -6.23
N THR A 46 -5.11 29.14 -7.28
CA THR A 46 -4.73 27.72 -7.20
C THR A 46 -3.24 27.56 -6.93
N ILE A 47 -2.39 28.40 -7.53
CA ILE A 47 -0.96 28.47 -7.23
C ILE A 47 -0.74 28.89 -5.77
N TYR A 48 -1.35 29.99 -5.32
CA TYR A 48 -1.23 30.47 -3.94
C TYR A 48 -1.71 29.45 -2.90
N ARG A 49 -2.79 28.72 -3.19
CA ARG A 49 -3.28 27.63 -2.33
C ARG A 49 -2.26 26.49 -2.23
N ARG A 50 -1.71 26.04 -3.37
CA ARG A 50 -0.67 24.99 -3.39
C ARG A 50 0.64 25.43 -2.75
N LEU A 51 1.02 26.70 -2.90
CA LEU A 51 2.19 27.26 -2.22
C LEU A 51 1.98 27.30 -0.70
N ARG A 52 0.76 27.62 -0.23
CA ARG A 52 0.38 27.61 1.20
C ARG A 52 0.23 26.20 1.79
N GLU A 53 -0.13 25.21 0.99
CA GLU A 53 -0.12 23.79 1.36
C GLU A 53 1.33 23.34 1.62
N ARG A 54 1.88 23.71 2.79
CA ARG A 54 3.02 23.00 3.35
C ARG A 54 2.51 21.57 3.58
N LYS A 55 3.19 20.57 2.98
CA LYS A 55 3.08 19.21 3.49
C LYS A 55 3.50 19.32 4.95
N SER A 56 2.56 19.40 5.89
CA SER A 56 2.91 19.31 7.30
C SER A 56 3.64 17.99 7.42
N VAL A 57 4.88 18.02 7.92
CA VAL A 57 5.49 16.81 8.47
C VAL A 57 4.42 16.20 9.37
N GLN A 58 4.07 14.94 9.12
CA GLN A 58 2.90 14.30 9.72
C GLN A 58 2.81 14.68 11.19
N ALA A 59 1.67 15.25 11.61
CA ALA A 59 1.47 15.73 12.97
C ALA A 59 2.04 14.71 13.97
N GLU A 60 2.98 15.16 14.79
CA GLU A 60 3.53 14.35 15.89
C GLU A 60 2.36 13.78 16.67
N ARG A 61 2.16 12.48 16.51
CA ARG A 61 1.08 11.79 17.21
C ARG A 61 1.42 11.82 18.68
N ARG A 62 0.44 12.15 19.52
CA ARG A 62 0.58 12.06 20.98
C ARG A 62 1.15 10.69 21.35
N ILE A 63 1.98 10.60 22.39
CA ILE A 63 2.64 9.37 22.84
C ILE A 63 1.65 8.19 22.99
N ASN A 64 0.42 8.47 23.42
CA ASN A 64 -0.63 7.46 23.63
C ASN A 64 -1.50 7.18 22.39
N TYR A 65 -1.12 7.71 21.23
CA TYR A 65 -1.80 7.41 19.98
C TYR A 65 -1.72 5.91 19.69
N ASP A 66 -2.83 5.33 19.23
CA ASP A 66 -3.03 3.89 19.03
C ASP A 66 -3.11 3.00 20.28
N GLN A 67 -3.00 3.54 21.50
CA GLN A 67 -3.24 2.71 22.69
C GLN A 67 -4.75 2.39 22.85
N PRO A 68 -5.11 1.12 23.06
CA PRO A 68 -6.49 0.75 23.38
C PRO A 68 -6.94 1.43 24.67
N ARG A 69 -8.12 2.05 24.63
CA ARG A 69 -8.73 2.69 25.80
C ARG A 69 -9.76 1.82 26.52
N VAL A 70 -10.21 0.75 25.86
CA VAL A 70 -11.27 -0.14 26.35
C VAL A 70 -10.71 -1.18 27.33
N MET A 71 -9.45 -1.57 27.15
CA MET A 71 -8.76 -2.57 27.95
C MET A 71 -7.24 -2.46 27.72
N PRO A 72 -6.40 -3.12 28.54
CA PRO A 72 -4.96 -3.17 28.32
C PRO A 72 -4.60 -3.69 26.92
N LYS A 73 -3.52 -3.15 26.35
CA LYS A 73 -3.05 -3.51 25.00
C LYS A 73 -2.83 -5.02 24.87
N THR A 74 -2.13 -5.62 25.83
CA THR A 74 -1.76 -7.04 25.83
C THR A 74 -2.99 -7.95 25.76
N THR A 75 -4.03 -7.63 26.52
CA THR A 75 -5.30 -8.37 26.50
C THR A 75 -6.00 -8.29 25.15
N LEU A 76 -6.08 -7.08 24.57
CA LEU A 76 -6.71 -6.90 23.26
C LEU A 76 -5.90 -7.55 22.14
N GLU A 77 -4.57 -7.48 22.23
CA GLU A 77 -3.63 -8.13 21.32
C GLU A 77 -3.85 -9.63 21.32
N ARG A 78 -3.94 -10.25 22.50
CA ARG A 78 -4.22 -11.67 22.64
C ARG A 78 -5.56 -12.08 22.02
N TYR A 79 -6.63 -11.30 22.24
CA TYR A 79 -7.91 -11.56 21.59
C TYR A 79 -7.83 -11.42 20.07
N CYS A 80 -7.13 -10.41 19.57
CA CYS A 80 -6.92 -10.20 18.13
C CYS A 80 -6.14 -11.34 17.49
N GLU A 81 -5.10 -11.86 18.15
CA GLU A 81 -4.32 -13.02 17.70
C GLU A 81 -5.19 -14.26 17.54
N VAL A 82 -5.98 -14.59 18.56
CA VAL A 82 -6.86 -15.76 18.52
C VAL A 82 -7.95 -15.61 17.45
N ILE A 83 -8.54 -14.42 17.34
CA ILE A 83 -9.51 -14.12 16.27
C ILE A 83 -8.86 -14.25 14.89
N ALA A 84 -7.63 -13.79 14.70
CA ALA A 84 -6.90 -13.93 13.46
C ALA A 84 -6.60 -15.40 13.14
N ALA A 85 -6.14 -16.17 14.13
CA ALA A 85 -5.87 -17.60 14.02
C ALA A 85 -7.14 -18.38 13.63
N LEU A 86 -8.29 -18.11 14.26
CA LEU A 86 -9.57 -18.70 13.87
C LEU A 86 -9.91 -18.44 12.40
N LYS A 87 -9.71 -17.19 11.95
CA LYS A 87 -10.00 -16.81 10.56
C LYS A 87 -9.06 -17.48 9.57
N VAL A 88 -7.78 -17.60 9.90
CA VAL A 88 -6.80 -18.35 9.08
C VAL A 88 -7.17 -19.83 9.04
N ARG A 89 -7.45 -20.45 10.19
CA ARG A 89 -7.77 -21.88 10.29
C ARG A 89 -9.06 -22.26 9.56
N THR A 90 -10.03 -21.36 9.51
CA THR A 90 -11.30 -21.56 8.79
C THR A 90 -11.25 -21.10 7.32
N SER A 91 -10.08 -20.68 6.83
CA SER A 91 -9.92 -20.26 5.44
C SER A 91 -9.96 -21.45 4.49
N ASN A 92 -10.68 -21.31 3.39
CA ASN A 92 -10.70 -22.30 2.31
C ASN A 92 -9.89 -21.86 1.08
N LYS A 93 -9.72 -22.75 0.08
CA LYS A 93 -9.02 -22.45 -1.18
C LYS A 93 -9.65 -21.32 -2.00
N LYS A 94 -10.95 -21.02 -1.79
CA LYS A 94 -11.67 -19.89 -2.41
C LYS A 94 -11.48 -18.58 -1.63
N GLY A 95 -10.71 -18.59 -0.55
CA GLY A 95 -10.47 -17.44 0.28
C GLY A 95 -11.68 -16.98 1.10
N ARG A 96 -12.64 -17.85 1.40
CA ARG A 96 -13.68 -17.58 2.40
C ARG A 96 -13.20 -18.05 3.77
N HIS A 97 -13.56 -17.31 4.82
CA HIS A 97 -13.19 -17.61 6.20
C HIS A 97 -14.27 -17.11 7.16
N LEU A 98 -14.12 -17.47 8.44
CA LEU A 98 -14.99 -16.99 9.50
C LEU A 98 -15.06 -15.45 9.51
N SER A 99 -16.26 -14.92 9.73
CA SER A 99 -16.45 -13.48 9.90
C SER A 99 -15.92 -13.03 11.27
N THR A 100 -15.49 -11.77 11.40
CA THR A 100 -15.02 -11.24 12.69
C THR A 100 -16.13 -11.33 13.75
N SER A 101 -17.39 -11.08 13.39
CA SER A 101 -18.52 -11.21 14.32
C SER A 101 -18.69 -12.63 14.86
N ARG A 102 -18.59 -13.64 13.99
CA ARG A 102 -18.71 -15.04 14.44
C ARG A 102 -17.49 -15.47 15.26
N ALA A 103 -16.29 -15.00 14.92
CA ALA A 103 -15.09 -15.25 15.71
C ALA A 103 -15.19 -14.66 17.13
N ILE A 104 -15.68 -13.42 17.26
CA ILE A 104 -15.96 -12.80 18.56
C ILE A 104 -16.95 -13.64 19.35
N ARG A 105 -18.07 -14.02 18.71
CA ARG A 105 -19.10 -14.83 19.35
C ARG A 105 -18.58 -16.17 19.88
N LEU A 106 -17.76 -16.89 19.10
CA LEU A 106 -17.11 -18.12 19.56
C LEU A 106 -16.22 -17.87 20.79
N LEU A 107 -15.41 -16.81 20.75
CA LEU A 107 -14.51 -16.46 21.84
C LEU A 107 -15.25 -16.02 23.11
N GLU A 108 -16.45 -15.45 23.00
CA GLU A 108 -17.27 -15.01 24.13
C GLU A 108 -18.13 -16.16 24.69
N GLU A 109 -18.77 -16.97 23.84
CA GLU A 109 -19.72 -18.03 24.24
C GLU A 109 -19.04 -19.35 24.59
N GLU A 110 -18.15 -19.83 23.72
CA GLU A 110 -17.57 -21.18 23.80
C GLU A 110 -16.15 -21.17 24.36
N GLY A 111 -15.43 -20.05 24.21
CA GLY A 111 -14.00 -19.95 24.51
C GLY A 111 -13.13 -20.82 23.61
N ILE A 112 -11.81 -20.64 23.70
CA ILE A 112 -10.85 -21.26 22.79
C ILE A 112 -9.64 -21.77 23.56
N ASN A 113 -9.32 -23.05 23.37
CA ASN A 113 -8.08 -23.63 23.86
C ASN A 113 -6.90 -23.14 23.01
N THR A 114 -6.02 -22.37 23.63
CA THR A 114 -4.73 -21.93 23.05
C THR A 114 -3.58 -22.70 23.69
N PRO A 115 -2.38 -22.72 23.08
CA PRO A 115 -1.21 -23.35 23.72
C PRO A 115 -0.90 -22.80 25.12
N ASP A 116 -1.21 -21.52 25.38
CA ASP A 116 -0.99 -20.88 26.68
C ASP A 116 -2.20 -21.01 27.62
N GLY A 117 -3.18 -21.85 27.28
CA GLY A 117 -4.36 -22.14 28.09
C GLY A 117 -5.70 -21.77 27.43
N TYR A 118 -6.78 -21.99 28.18
CA TYR A 118 -8.13 -21.66 27.77
C TYR A 118 -8.36 -20.14 27.81
N LEU A 119 -8.81 -19.58 26.71
CA LEU A 119 -9.08 -18.15 26.56
C LEU A 119 -10.56 -17.92 26.25
N GLN A 120 -11.23 -17.14 27.08
CA GLN A 120 -12.61 -16.72 26.87
C GLN A 120 -12.75 -15.22 27.16
N ALA A 121 -13.37 -14.49 26.23
CA ALA A 121 -13.62 -13.07 26.40
C ALA A 121 -14.95 -12.84 27.15
N PRO A 122 -15.04 -11.83 28.03
CA PRO A 122 -16.31 -11.43 28.61
C PRO A 122 -17.34 -11.03 27.53
N GLN A 123 -18.59 -11.42 27.74
CA GLN A 123 -19.69 -11.16 26.82
C GLN A 123 -19.86 -9.66 26.53
N GLY A 124 -19.97 -9.30 25.25
CA GLY A 124 -20.22 -7.92 24.80
C GLY A 124 -19.04 -6.96 24.96
N LEU A 125 -17.89 -7.44 25.46
CA LEU A 125 -16.69 -6.63 25.61
C LEU A 125 -16.06 -6.30 24.25
N LEU A 126 -16.06 -7.26 23.32
CA LEU A 126 -15.37 -7.13 22.04
C LEU A 126 -16.30 -6.57 20.95
N LYS A 127 -16.21 -5.26 20.72
CA LYS A 127 -16.90 -4.64 19.58
C LYS A 127 -16.19 -4.96 18.27
N LYS A 128 -16.94 -5.46 17.26
CA LYS A 128 -16.44 -5.75 15.90
C LYS A 128 -15.61 -4.61 15.30
N SER A 129 -16.04 -3.36 15.47
CA SER A 129 -15.33 -2.18 14.95
C SER A 129 -13.96 -1.99 15.60
N THR A 130 -13.88 -2.17 16.92
CA THR A 130 -12.63 -2.13 17.68
C THR A 130 -11.70 -3.25 17.23
N VAL A 131 -12.19 -4.49 17.19
CA VAL A 131 -11.38 -5.64 16.76
C VAL A 131 -10.87 -5.46 15.34
N ASN A 132 -11.72 -5.10 14.37
CA ASN A 132 -11.29 -4.88 12.98
C ASN A 132 -10.25 -3.76 12.85
N ARG A 133 -10.39 -2.67 13.62
CA ARG A 133 -9.41 -1.59 13.66
C ARG A 133 -8.04 -2.11 14.10
N TYR A 134 -8.00 -2.85 15.20
CA TYR A 134 -6.76 -3.35 15.78
C TYR A 134 -6.15 -4.51 14.99
N LEU A 135 -6.95 -5.40 14.40
CA LEU A 135 -6.48 -6.41 13.45
C LEU A 135 -5.70 -5.76 12.30
N LYS A 136 -6.26 -4.73 11.67
CA LYS A 136 -5.57 -3.99 10.60
C LYS A 136 -4.35 -3.24 11.13
N LYS A 137 -4.45 -2.65 12.32
CA LYS A 137 -3.38 -1.81 12.87
C LYS A 137 -2.14 -2.61 13.24
N TRP A 138 -2.33 -3.79 13.82
CA TRP A 138 -1.24 -4.69 14.24
C TRP A 138 -0.85 -5.70 13.17
N GLY A 139 -1.47 -5.66 11.99
CA GLY A 139 -1.13 -6.55 10.87
C GLY A 139 -1.63 -7.99 11.03
N TYR A 140 -2.59 -8.22 11.94
CA TYR A 140 -3.30 -9.49 12.09
C TYR A 140 -4.49 -9.63 11.15
N ASP A 141 -4.75 -8.64 10.29
CA ASP A 141 -5.71 -8.81 9.22
C ASP A 141 -5.16 -9.76 8.16
N ARG A 142 -6.08 -10.45 7.47
CA ARG A 142 -5.73 -11.51 6.53
C ARG A 142 -4.81 -11.04 5.40
N ASN A 143 -4.97 -9.82 4.90
CA ASN A 143 -4.16 -9.35 3.78
C ASN A 143 -2.70 -9.20 4.20
N THR A 144 -2.46 -8.77 5.45
CA THR A 144 -1.13 -8.64 6.01
C THR A 144 -0.54 -10.00 6.36
N LEU A 145 -1.31 -10.90 6.99
CA LEU A 145 -0.83 -12.25 7.35
C LEU A 145 -0.52 -13.16 6.16
N LEU A 146 -1.28 -13.04 5.06
CA LEU A 146 -1.03 -13.84 3.85
C LEU A 146 0.00 -13.22 2.92
N ARG A 147 0.49 -12.03 3.23
CA ARG A 147 1.53 -11.39 2.42
C ARG A 147 2.82 -12.18 2.58
N GLN A 148 3.34 -12.71 1.48
CA GLN A 148 4.66 -13.31 1.49
C GLN A 148 5.71 -12.29 1.93
N PRO A 149 6.74 -12.71 2.68
CA PRO A 149 7.86 -11.84 2.99
C PRO A 149 8.46 -11.31 1.68
N PRO A 150 9.05 -10.10 1.70
CA PRO A 150 9.73 -9.58 0.52
C PRO A 150 10.77 -10.59 0.04
N ALA A 151 10.69 -10.97 -1.23
CA ALA A 151 11.61 -11.91 -1.83
C ALA A 151 13.04 -11.35 -1.74
N VAL A 152 13.97 -12.17 -1.27
CA VAL A 152 15.40 -11.84 -1.35
C VAL A 152 15.82 -11.91 -2.82
N ARG A 153 16.84 -11.14 -3.24
CA ARG A 153 17.31 -11.05 -4.63
C ARG A 153 17.41 -12.41 -5.35
N PHE A 154 17.88 -13.44 -4.65
CA PHE A 154 17.99 -14.80 -5.19
C PHE A 154 16.64 -15.43 -5.55
N GLN A 155 15.62 -15.27 -4.71
CA GLN A 155 14.26 -15.75 -4.99
C GLN A 155 13.60 -14.97 -6.14
N ALA A 156 13.83 -13.65 -6.22
CA ALA A 156 13.33 -12.84 -7.32
C ALA A 156 13.94 -13.27 -8.67
N ASN A 157 15.24 -13.56 -8.69
CA ASN A 157 15.92 -14.08 -9.89
C ASN A 157 15.40 -15.45 -10.29
N GLU A 158 15.21 -16.36 -9.32
CA GLU A 158 14.64 -17.69 -9.58
C GLU A 158 13.22 -17.58 -10.18
N TRP A 159 12.36 -16.73 -9.60
CA TRP A 159 11.01 -16.49 -10.12
C TRP A 159 11.02 -15.90 -11.52
N LEU A 160 11.91 -14.94 -11.78
CA LEU A 160 12.09 -14.36 -13.11
C LEU A 160 12.55 -15.42 -14.11
N MET A 161 13.50 -16.27 -13.74
CA MET A 161 13.98 -17.36 -14.59
C MET A 161 12.85 -18.34 -14.93
N HIS A 162 12.10 -18.81 -13.93
CA HIS A 162 10.96 -19.71 -14.17
C HIS A 162 9.89 -19.06 -15.06
N PHE A 163 9.61 -17.78 -14.83
CA PHE A 163 8.69 -17.01 -15.66
C PHE A 163 9.18 -16.92 -17.11
N LEU A 164 10.46 -16.55 -17.32
CA LEU A 164 11.04 -16.38 -18.65
C LEU A 164 11.05 -17.71 -19.43
N VAL A 165 11.43 -18.81 -18.78
CA VAL A 165 11.40 -20.15 -19.40
C VAL A 165 9.98 -20.49 -19.84
N HIS A 166 8.99 -20.33 -18.95
CA HIS A 166 7.59 -20.62 -19.28
C HIS A 166 7.08 -19.71 -20.39
N TYR A 167 7.32 -18.40 -20.30
CA TYR A 167 6.87 -17.42 -21.27
C TYR A 167 7.44 -17.68 -22.66
N ASN A 168 8.75 -17.98 -22.74
CA ASN A 168 9.45 -18.23 -23.99
C ASN A 168 9.07 -19.58 -24.63
N SER A 169 8.73 -20.58 -23.82
CA SER A 169 8.25 -21.89 -24.30
C SER A 169 6.83 -21.86 -24.88
N ARG A 170 6.04 -20.81 -24.61
CA ARG A 170 4.67 -20.70 -25.12
C ARG A 170 4.63 -20.43 -26.63
N PRO A 171 3.54 -20.80 -27.33
CA PRO A 171 3.39 -20.58 -28.77
C PRO A 171 3.56 -19.11 -29.16
N HIS A 172 4.20 -18.87 -30.30
CA HIS A 172 4.26 -17.57 -30.93
C HIS A 172 2.84 -17.08 -31.27
N ARG A 173 2.64 -15.75 -31.36
CA ARG A 173 1.30 -15.17 -31.51
C ARG A 173 0.67 -15.51 -32.87
N SER A 174 1.49 -15.69 -33.89
CA SER A 174 1.06 -15.85 -35.28
C SER A 174 1.66 -17.07 -35.97
N GLU A 175 2.80 -17.57 -35.47
CA GLU A 175 3.58 -18.60 -36.15
C GLU A 175 3.46 -19.95 -35.43
N PRO A 176 3.58 -21.09 -36.14
CA PRO A 176 3.39 -22.43 -35.57
C PRO A 176 4.63 -22.97 -34.84
N HIS A 177 5.32 -22.12 -34.10
CA HIS A 177 6.47 -22.47 -33.25
C HIS A 177 6.43 -21.66 -31.94
N SER A 178 7.30 -21.99 -30.99
CA SER A 178 7.43 -21.25 -29.73
C SER A 178 8.07 -19.87 -29.94
N ARG A 179 7.93 -18.98 -28.95
CA ARG A 179 8.61 -17.68 -28.96
C ARG A 179 10.13 -17.82 -28.96
N ILE A 180 10.66 -18.84 -28.28
CA ILE A 180 12.11 -19.06 -28.23
C ILE A 180 12.67 -19.49 -29.58
N GLU A 181 11.98 -20.37 -30.29
CA GLU A 181 12.36 -20.79 -31.65
C GLU A 181 12.30 -19.60 -32.62
N ASP A 182 11.26 -18.77 -32.51
CA ASP A 182 11.14 -17.53 -33.28
C ASP A 182 12.33 -16.58 -33.06
N TRP A 183 12.69 -16.36 -31.79
CA TRP A 183 13.81 -15.50 -31.41
C TRP A 183 15.13 -16.02 -31.94
N VAL A 184 15.41 -17.33 -31.78
CA VAL A 184 16.65 -17.94 -32.27
C VAL A 184 16.78 -17.83 -33.78
N ALA A 185 15.67 -18.00 -34.51
CA ALA A 185 15.64 -17.87 -35.97
C ALA A 185 15.92 -16.43 -36.45
N HIS A 186 15.59 -15.42 -35.65
CA HIS A 186 15.66 -14.00 -36.02
C HIS A 186 16.72 -13.20 -35.23
N LEU A 187 17.73 -13.88 -34.66
CA LEU A 187 18.83 -13.20 -33.99
C LEU A 187 19.59 -12.28 -34.97
N PRO A 188 19.85 -11.01 -34.61
CA PRO A 188 20.64 -10.12 -35.44
C PRO A 188 22.06 -10.66 -35.60
N LYS A 189 22.63 -10.57 -36.81
CA LYS A 189 23.99 -11.05 -37.12
C LYS A 189 25.07 -10.38 -36.27
N SER A 190 24.81 -9.19 -35.74
CA SER A 190 25.70 -8.45 -34.83
C SER A 190 25.65 -8.95 -33.38
N GLY A 191 24.79 -9.92 -33.06
CA GLY A 191 24.47 -10.30 -31.69
C GLY A 191 23.62 -9.25 -30.97
N VAL A 192 23.27 -9.54 -29.72
CA VAL A 192 22.54 -8.63 -28.83
C VAL A 192 23.58 -7.75 -28.12
N GLN A 193 23.53 -6.44 -28.37
CA GLN A 193 24.40 -5.50 -27.65
C GLN A 193 24.00 -5.42 -26.17
N SER A 194 24.97 -5.24 -25.29
CA SER A 194 24.72 -4.95 -23.88
C SER A 194 23.84 -3.71 -23.76
N MET A 195 22.68 -3.83 -23.10
CA MET A 195 21.90 -2.67 -22.71
C MET A 195 22.69 -1.88 -21.64
N CYS A 196 22.75 -0.55 -21.80
CA CYS A 196 23.40 0.37 -20.88
C CYS A 196 22.81 0.32 -19.46
#